data_AF-A0A838JE90-F1
#
_entry.id   AF-A0A838JE90-F1
#
_cell.length_a   1.000
_cell.length_b   1.000
_cell.length_c   1.000
_cell.angle_alpha   90.00
_cell.angle_beta   90.00
_cell.angle_gamma   90.00
#
_symmetry.space_group_name_H-M   'P 1'
#
loop_
_entity.id
_entity.type
_entity.pdbx_description
1 polymer ?
#
loop_
_entity_poly.entity_id
_entity_poly.type
_entity_poly.pdbx_seq_one_letter_code
_entity_poly.pdbx_strand_id
1 'polypeptide(L)' 'MFFLDDLLIGLPAKGLVSIFEKIYDMAEAEVNDETKIKEELLRLQTLYEIDEISEEEYQKEEEMLLARL' A
#
# COMPACT_ATOMS: atom_id res chain seq x y z
N MET A 1 -11.66 -5.16 15.98
CA MET A 1 -11.82 -6.19 14.94
C MET A 1 -12.48 -5.49 13.76
N PHE A 2 -11.66 -5.10 12.79
CA PHE A 2 -12.10 -4.35 11.62
C PHE A 2 -12.52 -5.36 10.56
N PHE A 3 -13.67 -5.17 9.91
CA PHE A 3 -14.21 -6.07 8.88
C PHE A 3 -13.28 -6.25 7.66
N LEU A 4 -12.19 -5.48 7.59
CA LEU A 4 -11.15 -5.60 6.59
C LEU A 4 -10.34 -6.91 6.73
N ASP A 5 -10.09 -7.41 7.94
CA ASP A 5 -9.26 -8.63 8.14
C ASP A 5 -9.82 -9.84 7.38
N ASP A 6 -11.13 -10.11 7.50
CA ASP A 6 -11.76 -11.25 6.82
C ASP A 6 -11.91 -11.05 5.30
N LEU A 7 -12.03 -9.80 4.85
CA LEU A 7 -12.15 -9.48 3.42
C LEU A 7 -10.79 -9.56 2.71
N LEU A 8 -9.71 -9.23 3.40
CA LEU A 8 -8.34 -9.31 2.89
C LEU A 8 -7.89 -10.76 2.72
N ILE A 9 -8.25 -11.66 3.64
CA ILE A 9 -7.88 -13.08 3.60
C ILE A 9 -8.66 -13.87 2.53
N GLY A 10 -9.88 -13.43 2.17
CA GLY A 10 -10.76 -14.14 1.23
C GLY A 10 -10.68 -13.70 -0.23
N LEU A 11 -10.08 -12.54 -0.52
CA LEU A 11 -9.96 -12.02 -1.89
C LEU A 11 -8.66 -12.54 -2.53
N PRO A 12 -8.68 -12.96 -3.81
CA PRO A 12 -7.44 -13.24 -4.51
C PRO A 12 -6.59 -11.96 -4.49
N ALA A 13 -5.31 -12.07 -4.11
CA ALA A 13 -4.37 -10.94 -3.98
C ALA A 13 -4.47 -9.93 -5.15
N LYS A 14 -4.73 -10.42 -6.37
CA LYS A 14 -4.96 -9.60 -7.57
C LYS A 14 -6.14 -8.63 -7.49
N GLY A 15 -7.22 -8.99 -6.81
CA GLY A 15 -8.41 -8.14 -6.65
C GLY A 15 -8.18 -6.96 -5.72
N LEU A 16 -7.33 -7.13 -4.71
CA LEU A 16 -6.95 -6.06 -3.79
C LEU A 16 -6.00 -5.06 -4.46
N VAL A 17 -5.01 -5.56 -5.20
CA VAL A 17 -4.09 -4.72 -5.98
C VAL A 17 -4.87 -3.77 -6.91
N SER A 18 -5.91 -4.25 -7.60
CA SER A 18 -6.72 -3.39 -8.48
C SER A 18 -7.59 -2.35 -7.76
N ILE A 19 -7.96 -2.58 -6.49
CA ILE A 19 -8.66 -1.57 -5.68
C ILE A 19 -7.66 -0.48 -5.27
N PHE A 20 -6.45 -0.89 -4.89
CA PHE A 20 -5.35 0.03 -4.58
C PHE A 20 -4.93 0.89 -5.78
N GLU A 21 -4.81 0.30 -6.97
CA GLU A 21 -4.53 1.05 -8.21
C GLU A 21 -5.59 2.12 -8.49
N LYS A 22 -6.87 1.85 -8.21
CA LYS A 22 -7.93 2.85 -8.39
C LYS A 22 -7.89 3.97 -7.37
N ILE A 23 -7.50 3.65 -6.13
CA ILE A 23 -7.29 4.67 -5.08
C ILE A 23 -6.08 5.54 -5.48
N TYR A 24 -5.01 4.92 -5.99
CA TYR A 24 -3.83 5.58 -6.55
C TYR A 24 -4.20 6.55 -7.69
N ASP A 25 -4.94 6.09 -8.70
CA ASP A 25 -5.36 6.93 -9.84
C ASP A 25 -6.23 8.12 -9.42
N MET A 26 -7.07 7.94 -8.39
CA MET A 26 -7.92 9.03 -7.86
C MET A 26 -7.12 10.06 -7.06
N ALA A 27 -6.04 9.66 -6.40
CA ALA A 27 -5.28 10.53 -5.52
C ALA A 27 -4.14 11.28 -6.26
N GLU A 28 -3.62 10.70 -7.35
CA GLU A 28 -2.74 11.40 -8.29
C GLU A 28 -3.40 12.63 -8.95
N ALA A 29 -4.73 12.75 -8.87
CA ALA A 29 -5.47 13.93 -9.33
C ALA A 29 -5.32 15.15 -8.40
N GLU A 30 -4.91 14.98 -7.13
CA GLU A 30 -4.72 16.05 -6.13
C GLU A 30 -3.32 15.99 -5.49
N VAL A 31 -2.24 16.26 -6.25
CA VAL A 31 -0.86 15.98 -5.78
C VAL A 31 -0.26 17.08 -4.89
N ASN A 32 0.05 16.72 -3.65
CA ASN A 32 1.09 17.31 -2.79
C ASN A 32 2.14 16.22 -2.45
N ASP A 33 3.43 16.59 -2.27
CA ASP A 33 4.53 15.63 -1.99
C ASP A 33 4.24 14.71 -0.78
N GLU A 34 3.62 15.26 0.27
CA GLU A 34 3.33 14.52 1.51
C GLU A 34 2.23 13.47 1.33
N THR A 35 1.25 13.74 0.46
CA THR A 35 0.17 12.80 0.11
C THR A 35 0.73 11.60 -0.65
N LYS A 36 1.66 11.86 -1.57
CA LYS A 36 2.31 10.84 -2.39
C LYS A 36 3.14 9.85 -1.57
N ILE A 37 3.88 10.34 -0.56
CA ILE A 37 4.67 9.47 0.32
C ILE A 37 3.76 8.58 1.17
N LYS A 38 2.66 9.12 1.71
CA LYS A 38 1.67 8.34 2.48
C LYS A 38 1.03 7.24 1.64
N GLU A 39 0.82 7.48 0.35
CA GLU A 39 0.28 6.49 -0.58
C GLU A 39 1.28 5.39 -0.93
N GLU A 40 2.54 5.75 -1.21
CA GLU A 40 3.60 4.76 -1.45
C GLU A 40 3.79 3.85 -0.23
N LEU A 41 3.71 4.40 0.98
CA LEU A 41 3.74 3.63 2.23
C LEU A 41 2.54 2.69 2.38
N LEU A 42 1.33 3.18 2.08
CA LEU A 42 0.11 2.37 2.16
C LEU A 42 0.16 1.18 1.18
N ARG A 43 0.62 1.42 -0.06
CA ARG A 43 0.82 0.37 -1.06
C ARG A 43 1.85 -0.65 -0.60
N LEU A 44 2.97 -0.19 -0.06
CA LEU A 44 4.04 -1.06 0.44
C LEU A 44 3.53 -1.97 1.55
N GLN A 45 2.73 -1.44 2.48
CA GLN A 45 2.10 -2.21 3.55
C GLN A 45 1.14 -3.27 3.02
N THR A 46 0.34 -2.94 2.01
CA THR A 46 -0.55 -3.94 1.36
C THR A 46 0.22 -5.06 0.69
N LEU A 47 1.31 -4.75 -0.03
CA LEU A 47 2.14 -5.77 -0.66
C LEU A 47 2.74 -6.74 0.36
N TYR A 48 3.11 -6.22 1.53
CA TYR A 48 3.58 -7.04 2.64
C TYR A 48 2.46 -7.90 3.24
N GLU A 49 1.27 -7.33 3.46
CA GLU A 49 0.10 -8.04 4.01
C GLU A 49 -0.38 -9.21 3.14
N ILE A 50 -0.13 -9.15 1.82
CA ILE A 50 -0.48 -10.22 0.88
C ILE A 50 0.69 -11.16 0.55
N ASP A 51 1.79 -11.10 1.32
CA ASP A 51 3.00 -11.90 1.14
C ASP A 51 3.66 -11.76 -0.26
N GLU A 52 3.43 -10.64 -0.97
CA GLU A 52 4.05 -10.37 -2.28
C GLU A 52 5.47 -9.79 -2.14
N ILE A 53 5.78 -9.18 -0.99
CA ILE A 53 7.13 -8.73 -0.64
C ILE A 53 7.53 -9.30 0.72
N SER A 54 8.83 -9.53 0.90
CA SER A 54 9.38 -9.96 2.19
C SER A 54 9.43 -8.81 3.21
N GLU A 55 9.51 -9.15 4.50
CA GLU A 55 9.70 -8.19 5.59
C GLU A 55 10.96 -7.31 5.39
N GLU A 56 12.03 -7.91 4.85
CA GLU A 56 13.31 -7.22 4.60
C GLU A 56 13.20 -6.19 3.46
N GLU A 57 12.42 -6.51 2.42
CA GLU A 57 12.08 -5.58 1.34
C GLU A 57 11.14 -4.47 1.84
N TYR A 58 10.14 -4.82 2.66
CA TYR A 58 9.23 -3.86 3.27
C TYR A 58 10.00 -2.82 4.12
N GLN A 59 10.84 -3.25 5.06
CA GLN A 59 11.58 -2.32 5.92
C GLN A 59 12.49 -1.37 5.12
N LYS A 60 13.17 -1.89 4.10
CA LYS A 60 14.08 -1.10 3.28
C LYS A 60 13.36 -0.01 2.48
N GLU A 61 12.25 -0.36 1.85
CA GLU A 61 11.46 0.59 1.08
C GLU A 61 10.75 1.59 2.00
N GLU A 62 10.25 1.15 3.16
CA GLU A 62 9.62 2.01 4.16
C GLU A 62 10.58 3.09 4.66
N GLU A 63 11.82 2.73 5.02
CA GLU A 63 12.85 3.70 5.42
C GLU A 63 13.15 4.72 4.32
N MET A 64 13.22 4.28 3.06
CA MET A 64 13.48 5.20 1.93
C MET A 64 12.33 6.19 1.70
N LEU A 65 11.09 5.75 1.91
CA LEU A 65 9.91 6.60 1.78
C LEU A 65 9.82 7.60 2.94
N LEU A 66 10.03 7.13 4.17
CA LEU A 66 10.05 7.98 5.37
C LEU A 66 11.19 9.00 5.35
N ALA A 67 12.33 8.68 4.74
CA ALA A 67 13.44 9.63 4.58
C ALA A 67 13.13 10.80 3.61
N ARG A 68 12.03 10.73 2.85
CA ARG A 68 11.57 11.78 1.93
C ARG A 68 10.53 12.73 2.56
N LEU A 69 9.99 12.38 3.73
CA LEU A 69 9.09 13.23 4.53
C LEU A 69 9.88 14.31 5.29
#